data_AF-A0A182ELB2-F1
#
_entry.id   AF-A0A182ELB2-F1
#
_cell.length_a   1.000
_cell.length_b   1.000
_cell.length_c   1.000
_cell.angle_alpha   90.00
_cell.angle_beta   90.00
_cell.angle_gamma   90.00
#
_symmetry.space_group_name_H-M   'P 1'
#
loop_
_entity.id
_entity.type
_entity.pdbx_description
1 polymer ?
#
loop_
_entity_poly.entity_id
_entity_poly.type
_entity_poly.pdbx_seq_one_letter_code
_entity_poly.pdbx_strand_id
1 'polypeptide(L)'
;MYLFNFISFILFTGKLAFAELHFPAEHHLSNIRQLTFGGQNAEGYFSFDGNWLTFQAAGIEEYGTSCDQIYKLDLTISPEKQIPQRISTGIGACTCSYFYPDNRHMIYAGTFQHANFTSSINLESCPTKTCQTQRAKTDPRLRHLCK
;
A
#
# COMPACT_ATOMS: atom_id res chain seq x y z
N MET A 1 10.44 -33.01 -50.10
CA MET A 1 9.15 -32.54 -49.54
C MET A 1 9.47 -31.82 -48.23
N TYR A 2 9.73 -30.51 -48.28
CA TYR A 2 10.04 -29.70 -47.09
C TYR A 2 8.78 -28.95 -46.68
N LEU A 3 8.18 -29.35 -45.56
CA LEU A 3 7.08 -28.62 -44.94
C LEU A 3 7.66 -27.50 -44.06
N PHE A 4 7.51 -26.26 -44.49
CA PHE A 4 7.73 -25.09 -43.65
C PHE A 4 6.54 -24.90 -42.71
N ASN A 5 6.79 -24.99 -41.40
CA ASN A 5 5.82 -24.65 -40.36
C ASN A 5 5.82 -23.13 -40.18
N PHE A 6 4.73 -22.47 -40.57
CA PHE A 6 4.50 -21.05 -40.25
C PHE A 6 3.94 -20.96 -38.83
N ILE A 7 4.79 -20.59 -37.87
CA ILE A 7 4.35 -20.20 -36.51
C ILE A 7 3.79 -18.78 -36.62
N SER A 8 2.47 -18.64 -36.46
CA SER A 8 1.80 -17.35 -36.40
C SER A 8 2.13 -16.66 -35.07
N PHE A 9 2.90 -15.58 -35.13
CA PHE A 9 3.20 -14.72 -33.98
C PHE A 9 1.96 -13.86 -33.69
N ILE A 10 1.18 -14.23 -32.67
CA ILE A 10 0.08 -13.41 -32.18
C ILE A 10 0.69 -12.22 -31.43
N LEU A 11 0.66 -11.04 -32.05
CA LEU A 11 0.97 -9.77 -31.40
C LEU A 11 -0.14 -9.45 -30.39
N PHE A 12 0.08 -9.75 -29.12
CA PHE A 12 -0.73 -9.24 -28.02
C PHE A 12 -0.56 -7.72 -27.95
N THR A 13 -1.52 -6.97 -28.49
CA THR A 13 -1.63 -5.53 -28.28
C THR A 13 -2.15 -5.28 -26.87
N GLY A 14 -1.25 -5.24 -25.89
CA GLY A 14 -1.59 -4.78 -24.55
C GLY A 14 -2.10 -3.35 -24.62
N LYS A 15 -3.36 -3.11 -24.25
CA LYS A 15 -3.84 -1.75 -24.03
C LYS A 15 -3.10 -1.15 -22.84
N LEU A 16 -2.24 -0.17 -23.10
CA LEU A 16 -1.77 0.77 -22.08
C LEU A 16 -2.98 1.61 -21.65
N ALA A 17 -3.57 1.25 -20.51
CA ALA A 17 -4.52 2.11 -19.83
C ALA A 17 -3.73 3.09 -18.97
N PHE A 18 -3.55 4.32 -19.45
CA PHE A 18 -3.09 5.42 -18.61
C PHE A 18 -4.25 5.80 -17.69
N ALA A 19 -4.06 5.66 -16.38
CA ALA A 19 -5.03 6.14 -15.41
C ALA A 19 -5.13 7.67 -15.53
N GLU A 20 -6.32 8.19 -15.79
CA GLU A 20 -6.57 9.62 -15.83
C GLU A 20 -6.51 10.16 -14.39
N LEU A 21 -5.42 10.87 -14.07
CA LEU A 21 -5.21 11.45 -12.72
C LEU A 21 -6.11 12.65 -12.42
N HIS A 22 -6.70 13.24 -13.45
CA HIS A 22 -7.49 14.45 -13.35
C HIS A 22 -8.97 14.11 -13.54
N PHE A 23 -9.77 14.28 -12.49
CA PHE A 23 -11.22 14.18 -12.61
C PHE A 23 -11.74 15.35 -13.45
N PRO A 24 -12.45 15.13 -14.58
CA PRO A 24 -12.78 16.23 -15.50
C PRO A 24 -13.61 17.37 -14.91
N ALA A 25 -14.35 17.13 -13.83
CA ALA A 25 -15.14 18.16 -13.14
C ALA A 25 -14.41 18.83 -11.96
N GLU A 26 -13.18 18.41 -11.64
CA GLU A 26 -12.31 19.16 -10.74
C GLU A 26 -11.60 20.27 -11.53
N HIS A 27 -11.64 21.50 -11.02
CA HIS A 27 -11.14 22.68 -11.74
C HIS A 27 -10.18 23.54 -10.89
N HIS A 28 -9.99 23.21 -9.60
CA HIS A 28 -9.18 23.99 -8.67
C HIS A 28 -7.79 23.39 -8.45
N LEU A 29 -7.60 22.10 -8.73
CA LEU A 29 -6.33 21.42 -8.57
C LEU A 29 -5.54 21.45 -9.87
N SER A 30 -4.25 21.78 -9.77
CA SER A 30 -3.29 21.67 -10.86
C SER A 30 -2.07 20.86 -10.39
N ASN A 31 -1.29 20.33 -11.33
CA ASN A 31 -0.07 19.57 -11.04
C ASN A 31 -0.29 18.34 -10.13
N ILE A 32 -1.43 17.66 -10.29
CA ILE A 32 -1.73 16.44 -9.55
C ILE A 32 -0.68 15.37 -9.88
N ARG A 33 -0.11 14.78 -8.84
CA ARG A 33 0.91 13.73 -8.93
C ARG A 33 0.46 12.51 -8.15
N GLN A 34 0.49 11.34 -8.79
CA GLN A 34 0.27 10.07 -8.11
C GLN A 34 1.52 9.67 -7.32
N LEU A 35 1.32 9.20 -6.07
CA LEU A 35 2.42 8.83 -5.16
C LEU A 35 2.50 7.32 -4.88
N THR A 36 1.41 6.57 -5.09
CA THR A 36 1.34 5.11 -4.86
C THR A 36 0.68 4.40 -6.04
N PHE A 37 1.08 3.15 -6.30
CA PHE A 37 0.72 2.40 -7.52
C PHE A 37 0.09 1.04 -7.20
N GLY A 38 -0.84 1.01 -6.24
CA GLY A 38 -1.53 -0.21 -5.81
C GLY A 38 -1.78 -0.24 -4.31
N GLY A 39 -2.27 -1.37 -3.84
CA GLY A 39 -2.60 -1.62 -2.44
C GLY A 39 -3.68 -0.70 -1.86
N GLN A 40 -3.81 -0.75 -0.55
CA GLN A 40 -4.65 0.13 0.26
C GLN A 40 -3.75 1.13 0.95
N ASN A 41 -4.00 2.43 0.75
CA ASN A 41 -3.18 3.51 1.28
C ASN A 41 -4.05 4.46 2.10
N ALA A 42 -3.55 4.91 3.25
CA ALA A 42 -4.25 5.83 4.14
C ALA A 42 -3.26 6.73 4.91
N GLU A 43 -3.80 7.76 5.58
CA GLU A 43 -3.08 8.61 6.53
C GLU A 43 -1.68 9.08 6.07
N GLY A 44 -1.63 9.87 5.00
CA GLY A 44 -0.39 10.49 4.51
C GLY A 44 -0.01 11.77 5.27
N TYR A 45 1.26 11.88 5.69
CA TYR A 45 1.82 13.05 6.39
C TYR A 45 3.15 13.47 5.78
N PHE A 46 3.24 14.74 5.38
CA PHE A 46 4.46 15.33 4.84
C PHE A 46 5.43 15.71 5.96
N SER A 47 6.73 15.58 5.70
CA SER A 47 7.75 16.21 6.53
C SER A 47 7.66 17.74 6.41
N PHE A 48 8.20 18.46 7.38
CA PHE A 48 8.15 19.92 7.42
C PHE A 48 8.96 20.58 6.28
N ASP A 49 10.01 19.91 5.81
CA ASP A 49 10.77 20.32 4.62
C ASP A 49 10.14 19.91 3.29
N GLY A 50 9.04 19.13 3.32
CA GLY A 50 8.35 18.65 2.13
C GLY A 50 9.07 17.56 1.33
N ASN A 51 10.20 17.05 1.82
CA ASN A 51 11.01 16.05 1.11
C ASN A 51 10.54 14.61 1.33
N TRP A 52 9.73 14.36 2.35
CA TRP A 52 9.30 13.01 2.73
C TRP A 52 7.80 12.93 2.96
N LEU A 53 7.24 11.76 2.71
CA LEU A 53 5.88 11.38 3.07
C LEU A 53 5.94 10.12 3.94
N THR A 54 5.30 10.13 5.10
CA THR A 54 4.93 8.88 5.80
C THR A 54 3.48 8.57 5.54
N PHE A 55 3.14 7.29 5.40
CA PHE A 55 1.76 6.87 5.15
C PHE A 55 1.53 5.43 5.62
N GLN A 56 0.28 5.10 5.87
CA GLN A 56 -0.16 3.72 6.09
C GLN A 56 -0.38 3.03 4.75
N ALA A 57 0.09 1.79 4.65
CA ALA A 57 -0.28 0.94 3.53
C ALA A 57 -0.41 -0.54 3.88
N ALA A 58 -1.26 -1.23 3.13
CA ALA A 58 -1.44 -2.68 3.18
C ALA A 58 -1.72 -3.23 1.77
N GLY A 59 -1.41 -4.50 1.55
CA GLY A 59 -1.52 -5.16 0.26
C GLY A 59 -0.50 -6.28 0.17
N ILE A 60 -0.94 -7.52 -0.03
CA ILE A 60 0.00 -8.66 -0.08
C ILE A 60 0.92 -8.54 -1.29
N GLU A 61 0.40 -8.09 -2.43
CA GLU A 61 1.16 -7.98 -3.67
C GLU A 61 2.14 -6.80 -3.64
N GLU A 62 1.72 -5.64 -3.15
CA GLU A 62 2.52 -4.41 -3.17
C GLU A 62 3.42 -4.26 -1.94
N TYR A 63 2.97 -4.74 -0.79
CA TYR A 63 3.55 -4.43 0.52
C TYR A 63 3.91 -5.67 1.34
N GLY A 64 3.51 -6.87 0.91
CA GLY A 64 3.79 -8.14 1.58
C GLY A 64 3.03 -8.33 2.90
N THR A 65 2.02 -7.50 3.19
CA THR A 65 1.27 -7.55 4.46
C THR A 65 -0.23 -7.34 4.23
N SER A 66 -1.07 -7.99 5.04
CA SER A 66 -2.54 -7.89 4.98
C SER A 66 -3.13 -6.83 5.92
N CYS A 67 -2.29 -6.21 6.75
CA CYS A 67 -2.64 -5.18 7.72
C CYS A 67 -1.77 -3.95 7.53
N ASP A 68 -2.27 -2.79 7.97
CA ASP A 68 -1.64 -1.51 7.73
C ASP A 68 -0.27 -1.41 8.42
N GLN A 69 0.75 -1.12 7.63
CA GLN A 69 2.12 -0.85 8.06
C GLN A 69 2.47 0.60 7.73
N ILE A 70 3.52 1.15 8.35
CA ILE A 70 3.98 2.50 8.05
C ILE A 70 5.14 2.47 7.08
N TYR A 71 5.02 3.27 6.03
CA TYR A 71 6.01 3.45 4.99
C TYR A 71 6.48 4.90 4.94
N LYS A 72 7.69 5.09 4.43
CA LYS A 72 8.29 6.39 4.12
C LYS A 72 8.65 6.44 2.63
N LEU A 73 8.23 7.50 1.96
CA LEU A 73 8.50 7.78 0.55
C LEU A 73 9.34 9.06 0.44
N ASP A 74 10.37 9.03 -0.41
CA ASP A 74 11.18 10.20 -0.75
C ASP A 74 10.50 10.99 -1.87
N LEU A 75 10.07 12.22 -1.61
CA LEU A 75 9.36 13.05 -2.59
C LEU A 75 10.29 13.73 -3.59
N THR A 76 11.61 13.71 -3.34
CA THR A 76 12.64 14.23 -4.25
C THR A 76 12.93 13.26 -5.40
N ILE A 77 12.60 11.98 -5.23
CA ILE A 77 12.69 10.94 -6.25
C ILE A 77 11.31 10.75 -6.90
N SER A 78 11.28 10.33 -8.17
CA SER A 78 9.99 9.98 -8.80
C SER A 78 9.35 8.77 -8.12
N PRO A 79 8.07 8.82 -7.68
CA PRO A 79 7.36 7.70 -7.07
C PRO A 79 7.43 6.42 -7.89
N GLU A 80 7.36 6.53 -9.23
CA GLU A 80 7.44 5.39 -10.15
C GLU A 80 8.80 4.69 -10.16
N LYS A 81 9.84 5.36 -9.65
CA LYS A 81 11.24 4.89 -9.69
C LYS A 81 11.73 4.37 -8.34
N GLN A 82 10.85 4.25 -7.36
CA GLN A 82 11.22 3.85 -6.00
C GLN A 82 10.14 2.97 -5.38
N ILE A 83 10.54 2.22 -4.35
CA ILE A 83 9.63 1.47 -3.50
C ILE A 83 9.62 2.16 -2.13
N PRO A 84 8.45 2.49 -1.56
CA PRO A 84 8.35 3.04 -0.22
C PRO A 84 9.08 2.16 0.82
N GLN A 85 9.88 2.78 1.68
CA GLN A 85 10.60 2.07 2.73
C GLN A 85 9.65 1.77 3.90
N ARG A 86 9.47 0.51 4.28
CA ARG A 86 8.75 0.17 5.51
C ARG A 86 9.56 0.62 6.73
N ILE A 87 8.95 1.40 7.61
CA ILE A 87 9.56 1.88 8.87
C ILE A 87 8.97 1.20 10.11
N SER A 88 7.79 0.57 9.98
CA SER A 88 7.25 -0.30 11.01
C SER A 88 7.90 -1.69 10.98
N THR A 89 7.69 -2.45 12.05
CA THR A 89 8.30 -3.78 12.25
C THR A 89 7.74 -4.86 11.32
N GLY A 90 6.55 -4.66 10.73
CA GLY A 90 5.82 -5.71 10.01
C GLY A 90 5.01 -6.64 10.91
N ILE A 91 4.91 -6.35 12.21
CA ILE A 91 4.23 -7.19 13.21
C ILE A 91 3.03 -6.44 13.78
N GLY A 92 1.83 -7.00 13.59
CA GLY A 92 0.57 -6.36 13.96
C GLY A 92 0.28 -5.11 13.13
N ALA A 93 -0.79 -4.39 13.45
CA ALA A 93 -1.22 -3.22 12.68
C ALA A 93 -0.60 -1.92 13.22
N CYS A 94 -0.33 -0.96 12.34
CA CYS A 94 0.25 0.34 12.66
C CYS A 94 -0.59 1.51 12.10
N THR A 95 -0.53 2.66 12.76
CA THR A 95 -1.35 3.85 12.42
C THR A 95 -0.72 5.16 12.87
N CYS A 96 -1.26 6.28 12.38
CA CYS A 96 -1.03 7.64 12.87
C CYS A 96 0.46 8.01 12.90
N SER A 97 1.14 7.82 11.76
CA SER A 97 2.52 8.29 11.62
C SER A 97 2.59 9.82 11.63
N TYR A 98 3.67 10.41 12.15
CA TYR A 98 3.86 11.85 12.10
C TYR A 98 5.35 12.22 12.16
N PHE A 99 5.74 13.26 11.44
CA PHE A 99 7.09 13.83 11.51
C PHE A 99 7.21 14.87 12.62
N TYR A 100 8.32 14.87 13.34
CA TYR A 100 8.65 16.00 14.21
C TYR A 100 9.18 17.18 13.38
N PRO A 101 9.09 18.42 13.91
CA PRO A 101 9.56 19.63 13.20
C PRO A 101 11.02 19.62 12.78
N ASP A 102 11.84 18.73 13.36
CA ASP A 102 13.26 18.64 13.03
C ASP A 102 13.58 17.80 11.78
N ASN A 103 12.55 17.28 11.10
CA ASN A 103 12.65 16.44 9.89
C ASN A 103 13.47 15.15 10.05
N ARG A 104 13.83 14.76 11.28
CA ARG A 104 14.64 13.57 11.56
C ARG A 104 13.88 12.53 12.36
N HIS A 105 13.06 12.98 13.30
CA HIS A 105 12.30 12.09 14.15
C HIS A 105 10.88 11.89 13.62
N MET A 106 10.34 10.71 13.88
CA MET A 106 8.98 10.33 13.53
C MET A 106 8.40 9.48 14.64
N ILE A 107 7.08 9.51 14.76
CA ILE A 107 6.31 8.65 15.65
C ILE A 107 5.25 7.91 14.83
N TYR A 108 4.87 6.73 15.28
CA TYR A 108 3.67 6.02 14.83
C TYR A 108 3.16 5.14 15.98
N ALA A 109 1.88 4.78 15.95
CA ALA A 109 1.30 3.83 16.88
C ALA A 109 1.25 2.44 16.24
N GLY A 110 1.35 1.39 17.04
CA GLY A 110 1.23 0.02 16.55
C GLY A 110 0.85 -0.96 17.65
N THR A 111 0.17 -2.04 17.25
CA THR A 111 -0.03 -3.21 18.09
C THR A 111 1.09 -4.19 17.83
N PHE A 112 1.89 -4.51 18.83
CA PHE A 112 3.00 -5.45 18.66
C PHE A 112 2.65 -6.75 19.37
N GLN A 113 2.49 -7.82 18.61
CA GLN A 113 2.44 -9.15 19.20
C GLN A 113 3.85 -9.49 19.70
N HIS A 114 3.98 -9.82 20.98
CA HIS A 114 5.23 -10.37 21.49
C HIS A 114 5.42 -11.76 20.85
N ALA A 115 6.41 -11.88 19.97
CA ALA A 115 6.70 -13.13 19.28
C ALA A 115 8.18 -13.48 19.41
N ASN A 116 8.45 -14.73 19.80
CA ASN A 116 9.79 -15.28 19.79
C ASN A 116 10.12 -15.71 18.36
N PHE A 117 10.90 -14.90 17.65
CA PHE A 117 11.34 -15.21 16.30
C PHE A 117 12.37 -16.35 16.31
N THR A 118 12.01 -17.48 15.72
CA THR A 118 12.95 -18.51 15.28
C THR A 118 12.85 -18.65 13.76
N SER A 119 13.92 -19.08 13.11
CA SER A 119 14.00 -19.21 11.63
C SER A 119 12.98 -20.18 11.02
N SER A 120 12.24 -20.92 11.84
CA SER A 120 11.27 -21.95 11.45
C SER A 120 9.80 -21.56 11.66
N ILE A 121 9.50 -20.38 12.21
CA ILE A 121 8.10 -19.96 12.47
C ILE A 121 7.64 -18.97 11.40
N ASN A 122 6.61 -19.34 10.63
CA ASN A 122 5.79 -18.40 9.88
C ASN A 122 4.75 -17.80 10.83
N LEU A 123 5.01 -16.59 11.34
CA LEU A 123 4.07 -15.85 12.16
C LEU A 123 3.13 -15.04 11.27
N GLU A 124 1.85 -15.42 11.22
CA GLU A 124 0.80 -14.56 10.68
C GLU A 124 0.53 -13.43 11.69
N SER A 125 1.30 -12.34 11.57
CA SER A 125 1.30 -11.23 12.54
C SER A 125 0.13 -10.26 12.36
N CYS A 126 -0.49 -10.26 11.17
CA CYS A 126 -1.55 -9.33 10.83
C CYS A 126 -2.90 -9.83 11.34
N PRO A 127 -3.62 -9.05 12.17
CA PRO A 127 -4.97 -9.43 12.58
C PRO A 127 -5.92 -9.41 11.38
N THR A 128 -6.84 -10.39 11.33
CA THR A 128 -7.88 -10.42 10.30
C THR A 128 -8.79 -9.19 10.41
N LYS A 129 -8.96 -8.45 9.32
CA LYS A 129 -9.87 -7.29 9.28
C LYS A 129 -11.29 -7.75 9.61
N THR A 130 -12.04 -6.98 10.40
CA THR A 130 -13.38 -7.38 10.91
C THR A 130 -14.31 -7.86 9.80
N CYS A 131 -14.35 -7.16 8.66
CA CYS A 131 -15.20 -7.49 7.53
C CYS A 131 -14.84 -8.80 6.79
N GLN A 132 -13.67 -9.37 7.06
CA GLN A 132 -13.23 -10.66 6.52
C GLN A 132 -13.53 -11.82 7.47
N THR A 133 -14.00 -11.55 8.69
CA THR A 133 -14.29 -12.58 9.69
C THR A 133 -15.63 -13.29 9.45
N GLN A 134 -15.80 -14.50 10.00
CA GLN A 134 -17.09 -15.20 9.98
C GLN A 134 -18.19 -14.43 10.71
N ARG A 135 -17.83 -13.71 11.78
CA ARG A 135 -18.76 -12.85 12.52
C ARG A 135 -19.40 -11.79 11.62
N ALA A 136 -18.64 -11.20 10.69
CA ALA A 136 -19.19 -10.22 9.75
C ALA A 136 -20.24 -10.83 8.80
N LYS A 137 -20.18 -12.15 8.55
CA LYS A 137 -21.18 -12.85 7.73
C LYS A 137 -22.45 -13.19 8.49
N THR A 138 -22.35 -13.45 9.79
CA THR A 138 -23.47 -13.91 10.63
C THR A 138 -24.17 -12.77 11.39
N ASP A 139 -23.44 -11.72 11.77
CA ASP A 139 -23.98 -10.56 12.49
C ASP A 139 -24.73 -9.62 11.51
N PRO A 140 -26.04 -9.37 11.69
CA PRO A 140 -26.82 -8.57 10.75
C PRO A 140 -26.32 -7.13 10.57
N ARG A 141 -25.75 -6.53 11.62
CA ARG A 141 -25.24 -5.15 11.60
C ARG A 141 -23.90 -5.10 10.88
N LEU A 142 -22.98 -6.00 11.23
CA LEU A 142 -21.68 -6.06 10.56
C LEU A 142 -21.84 -6.44 9.09
N ARG A 143 -22.74 -7.37 8.75
CA ARG A 143 -23.05 -7.73 7.37
C ARG A 143 -23.56 -6.54 6.54
N HIS A 144 -24.22 -5.57 7.17
CA HIS A 144 -24.63 -4.33 6.51
C HIS A 144 -23.47 -3.35 6.32
N LEU A 145 -22.58 -3.23 7.31
CA LEU A 145 -21.43 -2.33 7.29
C LEU A 145 -20.28 -2.81 6.39
N CYS A 146 -20.14 -4.12 6.22
CA CYS A 146 -19.05 -4.77 5.49
C CYS A 146 -19.41 -5.15 4.05
N LYS A 147 -20.41 -4.48 3.46
CA LYS A 147 -20.85 -4.70 2.07
C LYS A 147 -19.88 -4.13 1.06
#